data_AF-A0A2T2TAH1-F1
#
_entry.id   AF-A0A2T2TAH1-F1
#
_cell.length_a   1.000
_cell.length_b   1.000
_cell.length_c   1.000
_cell.angle_alpha   90.00
_cell.angle_beta   90.00
_cell.angle_gamma   90.00
#
_symmetry.space_group_name_H-M   'P 1'
#
loop_
_entity.id
_entity.type
_entity.pdbx_description
1 polymer ?
#
loop_
_entity_poly.entity_id
_entity_poly.type
_entity_poly.pdbx_seq_one_letter_code
_entity_poly.pdbx_strand_id
1 'polypeptide(L)'
;MSIASYLSEELGSSVEFETFRESFRETLDNVFSRRADFDQLSTRRGLPPFVMREIQSHTPLSVFIPEEYGGRGGHVHECQAILAAASYESLGLSLTLGINGALFLQPLTKYGHEEIKGSVFERFIEDKNMGGLMITEPDYGTDALNMKTSYTENGDGTYHVEGTKHWAGLTGWADFWLVTARRRGQNGDLGRDIDFFVADMNQPEQMVEVEEFYENLGLYMIPYGRNNVDIRVPEEHRLQPESTGIKMMLDTLHRSRIEFPGMGMGFLRRMLDEALEQGRERFVGGKPLIDYDQVKRRIAEIQASFTACSAMCLHTSEHAGLEHNLSGATMTANSIKAVVTDLMQDASQSLLQLMGGKGYRLDHVAGRSVVDSRPFQIFEGSNDVLYQQISESVLKSMRTAEETNLHAFLQDHDLTSRAADYFSDTLDFEVDQSLPQRRLVELGRVLGRVVTMDMVIELGDRGFRSDLISNCLQVFQKNVEGLITTYQRSQSTSVIEDYGDGAAWLDYVDA
;
A
#
# COMPACT_ATOMS: atom_id res chain seq x y z
N MET A 1 -2.76 12.47 -41.98
CA MET A 1 -3.33 12.70 -40.63
C MET A 1 -3.07 11.44 -39.84
N SER A 2 -2.31 11.55 -38.76
CA SER A 2 -1.91 10.41 -37.91
C SER A 2 -3.07 10.06 -36.98
N ILE A 3 -3.21 8.79 -36.56
CA ILE A 3 -4.15 8.37 -35.50
C ILE A 3 -3.96 9.22 -34.23
N ALA A 4 -2.75 9.73 -33.99
CA ALA A 4 -2.45 10.64 -32.90
C ALA A 4 -3.21 11.98 -32.95
N SER A 5 -3.62 12.47 -34.14
CA SER A 5 -4.37 13.73 -34.25
C SER A 5 -5.87 13.56 -34.00
N TYR A 6 -6.40 12.34 -34.01
CA TYR A 6 -7.79 12.07 -33.60
C TYR A 6 -7.90 11.96 -32.07
N LEU A 7 -6.83 11.55 -31.38
CA LEU A 7 -6.83 11.37 -29.92
C LEU A 7 -6.59 12.69 -29.15
N SER A 8 -6.09 13.74 -29.81
CA SER A 8 -5.78 15.01 -29.15
C SER A 8 -6.94 16.02 -29.13
N GLU A 9 -7.97 15.86 -29.96
CA GLU A 9 -9.09 16.82 -30.05
C GLU A 9 -10.28 16.47 -29.13
N GLU A 10 -10.27 15.34 -28.42
CA GLU A 10 -11.36 14.88 -27.52
C GLU A 10 -11.07 15.02 -26.01
N LEU A 11 -9.99 15.68 -25.60
CA LEU A 11 -9.62 15.82 -24.19
C LEU A 11 -10.41 16.90 -23.41
N GLY A 12 -11.50 17.44 -23.99
CA GLY A 12 -12.43 18.33 -23.32
C GLY A 12 -13.83 17.72 -23.22
N SER A 13 -14.16 17.08 -22.09
CA SER A 13 -15.46 16.47 -21.72
C SER A 13 -15.94 15.28 -22.58
N SER A 14 -16.26 14.09 -22.08
CA SER A 14 -15.85 13.32 -20.90
C SER A 14 -16.01 11.86 -21.33
N VAL A 15 -14.93 11.17 -21.71
CA VAL A 15 -15.02 9.73 -21.97
C VAL A 15 -15.51 9.09 -20.67
N GLU A 16 -16.64 8.39 -20.77
CA GLU A 16 -17.25 7.69 -19.65
C GLU A 16 -16.21 6.75 -19.00
N PHE A 17 -16.22 6.66 -17.67
CA PHE A 17 -15.14 6.01 -16.93
C PHE A 17 -14.92 4.56 -17.34
N GLU A 18 -15.99 3.79 -17.52
CA GLU A 18 -15.87 2.39 -17.93
C GLU A 18 -15.21 2.26 -19.30
N THR A 19 -15.53 3.15 -20.24
CA THR A 19 -14.86 3.21 -21.55
C THR A 19 -13.36 3.55 -21.41
N PHE A 20 -13.02 4.53 -20.56
CA PHE A 20 -11.63 4.88 -20.26
C PHE A 20 -10.86 3.72 -19.63
N ARG A 21 -11.47 3.06 -18.65
CA ARG A 21 -10.90 1.94 -17.90
C ARG A 21 -10.66 0.73 -18.80
N GLU A 22 -11.62 0.35 -19.64
CA GLU A 22 -11.44 -0.78 -20.55
C GLU A 22 -10.39 -0.47 -21.62
N SER A 23 -10.37 0.74 -22.17
CA SER A 23 -9.30 1.15 -23.10
C SER A 23 -7.92 1.10 -22.46
N PHE A 24 -7.78 1.55 -21.20
CA PHE A 24 -6.54 1.45 -20.44
C PHE A 24 -6.12 -0.03 -20.26
N ARG A 25 -7.05 -0.91 -19.89
CA ARG A 25 -6.79 -2.36 -19.74
C ARG A 25 -6.34 -3.02 -21.03
N GLU A 26 -7.00 -2.71 -22.14
CA GLU A 26 -6.61 -3.21 -23.47
C GLU A 26 -5.19 -2.78 -23.85
N THR A 27 -4.82 -1.54 -23.53
CA THR A 27 -3.46 -1.05 -23.75
C THR A 27 -2.45 -1.78 -22.87
N LEU A 28 -2.76 -2.01 -21.59
CA LEU A 28 -1.88 -2.79 -20.72
C LEU A 28 -1.67 -4.22 -21.23
N ASP A 29 -2.73 -4.94 -21.61
CA ASP A 29 -2.63 -6.28 -22.21
C ASP A 29 -1.79 -6.26 -23.49
N ASN A 30 -2.04 -5.30 -24.37
CA ASN A 30 -1.29 -5.19 -25.62
C ASN A 30 0.20 -4.93 -25.38
N VAL A 31 0.52 -4.02 -24.46
CA VAL A 31 1.91 -3.62 -24.17
C VAL A 31 2.67 -4.73 -23.46
N PHE A 32 2.06 -5.38 -22.47
CA PHE A 32 2.73 -6.41 -21.66
C PHE A 32 2.71 -7.82 -22.25
N SER A 33 1.68 -8.16 -23.06
CA SER A 33 1.50 -9.53 -23.58
C SER A 33 1.77 -9.67 -25.08
N ARG A 34 1.53 -8.63 -25.90
CA ARG A 34 1.60 -8.73 -27.37
C ARG A 34 2.81 -8.06 -27.97
N ARG A 35 3.13 -6.85 -27.51
CA ARG A 35 4.24 -6.03 -28.03
C ARG A 35 5.54 -6.24 -27.28
N ALA A 36 5.45 -6.63 -26.01
CA ALA A 36 6.57 -7.08 -25.21
C ALA A 36 6.25 -8.44 -24.57
N ASP A 37 7.25 -8.99 -23.91
CA ASP A 37 7.13 -10.15 -23.05
C ASP A 37 7.37 -9.66 -21.62
N PHE A 38 6.30 -9.53 -20.84
CA PHE A 38 6.42 -9.00 -19.47
C PHE A 38 7.32 -9.87 -18.59
N ASP A 39 7.33 -11.19 -18.81
CA ASP A 39 8.18 -12.08 -18.05
C ASP A 39 9.65 -11.77 -18.29
N GLN A 40 10.04 -11.42 -19.52
CA GLN A 40 11.40 -10.93 -19.81
C GLN A 40 11.64 -9.51 -19.30
N LEU A 41 10.72 -8.57 -19.50
CA LEU A 41 10.87 -7.19 -19.07
C LEU A 41 11.08 -7.07 -17.56
N SER A 42 10.30 -7.83 -16.80
CA SER A 42 10.32 -7.81 -15.33
C SER A 42 11.65 -8.28 -14.71
N THR A 43 12.52 -8.95 -15.48
CA THR A 43 13.86 -9.34 -15.02
C THR A 43 14.88 -8.21 -15.05
N ARG A 44 14.53 -7.06 -15.64
CA ARG A 44 15.41 -5.91 -15.83
C ARG A 44 14.90 -4.70 -15.06
N ARG A 45 15.83 -3.83 -14.65
CA ARG A 45 15.50 -2.57 -13.99
C ARG A 45 14.87 -1.58 -14.96
N GLY A 46 13.86 -0.87 -14.47
CA GLY A 46 13.07 0.10 -15.21
C GLY A 46 12.08 -0.51 -16.19
N LEU A 47 11.56 0.36 -17.07
CA LEU A 47 10.70 -0.02 -18.18
C LEU A 47 11.27 0.54 -19.49
N PRO A 48 11.11 -0.16 -20.63
CA PRO A 48 11.46 0.42 -21.92
C PRO A 48 10.69 1.73 -22.15
N PRO A 49 11.32 2.79 -22.69
CA PRO A 49 10.65 4.07 -22.89
C PRO A 49 9.39 4.01 -23.77
N PHE A 50 9.30 3.05 -24.70
CA PHE A 50 8.07 2.88 -25.49
C PHE A 50 6.89 2.32 -24.67
N VAL A 51 7.17 1.42 -23.72
CA VAL A 51 6.16 0.85 -22.81
C VAL A 51 5.58 1.96 -21.94
N MET A 52 6.45 2.75 -21.32
CA MET A 52 6.01 3.87 -20.47
C MET A 52 5.21 4.90 -21.26
N ARG A 53 5.67 5.29 -22.46
CA ARG A 53 4.94 6.26 -23.30
C ARG A 53 3.54 5.80 -23.71
N GLU A 54 3.36 4.51 -24.01
CA GLU A 54 2.04 3.96 -24.37
C GLU A 54 1.10 3.87 -23.17
N ILE A 55 1.62 3.55 -21.99
CA ILE A 55 0.84 3.61 -20.75
C ILE A 55 0.43 5.06 -20.45
N GLN A 56 1.39 5.98 -20.51
CA GLN A 56 1.17 7.40 -20.21
C GLN A 56 0.32 8.13 -21.26
N SER A 57 0.20 7.63 -22.50
CA SER A 57 -0.68 8.25 -23.50
C SER A 57 -2.16 8.17 -23.12
N HIS A 58 -2.54 7.26 -22.21
CA HIS A 58 -3.88 7.24 -21.61
C HIS A 58 -4.05 8.24 -20.47
N THR A 59 -2.98 8.89 -19.99
CA THR A 59 -3.04 9.81 -18.84
C THR A 59 -3.70 9.17 -17.61
N PRO A 60 -3.24 7.98 -17.16
CA PRO A 60 -3.91 7.24 -16.08
C PRO A 60 -3.97 8.03 -14.76
N LEU A 61 -3.04 8.96 -14.53
CA LEU A 61 -3.01 9.81 -13.34
C LEU A 61 -4.11 10.87 -13.31
N SER A 62 -4.82 11.10 -14.42
CA SER A 62 -5.94 12.04 -14.48
C SER A 62 -7.06 11.70 -13.49
N VAL A 63 -7.22 10.43 -13.10
CA VAL A 63 -8.19 10.01 -12.06
C VAL A 63 -7.94 10.63 -10.69
N PHE A 64 -6.70 11.04 -10.40
CA PHE A 64 -6.32 11.67 -9.13
C PHE A 64 -6.38 13.21 -9.17
N ILE A 65 -6.65 13.80 -10.33
CA ILE A 65 -6.62 15.25 -10.54
C ILE A 65 -8.06 15.79 -10.58
N PRO A 66 -8.36 16.91 -9.90
CA PRO A 66 -9.68 17.56 -9.98
C PRO A 66 -10.09 17.94 -11.40
N GLU A 67 -11.40 17.95 -11.69
CA GLU A 67 -11.93 18.30 -13.01
C GLU A 67 -11.56 19.72 -13.45
N GLU A 68 -11.49 20.66 -12.49
CA GLU A 68 -11.14 22.06 -12.78
C GLU A 68 -9.73 22.24 -13.34
N TYR A 69 -8.85 21.26 -13.14
CA TYR A 69 -7.50 21.21 -13.71
C TYR A 69 -7.37 20.21 -14.86
N GLY A 70 -8.49 19.80 -15.48
CA GLY A 70 -8.50 18.87 -16.63
C GLY A 70 -8.41 17.39 -16.26
N GLY A 71 -8.51 17.04 -14.97
CA GLY A 71 -8.56 15.66 -14.51
C GLY A 71 -9.97 15.04 -14.54
N ARG A 72 -10.14 13.93 -13.83
CA ARG A 72 -11.41 13.18 -13.73
C ARG A 72 -12.06 13.26 -12.33
N GLY A 73 -11.68 14.25 -11.54
CA GLY A 73 -12.40 14.61 -10.31
C GLY A 73 -11.92 13.93 -9.02
N GLY A 74 -10.89 13.08 -9.05
CA GLY A 74 -10.37 12.49 -7.82
C GLY A 74 -11.29 11.45 -7.18
N HIS A 75 -12.21 10.87 -7.94
CA HIS A 75 -13.17 9.89 -7.43
C HIS A 75 -12.44 8.61 -6.97
N VAL A 76 -12.52 8.30 -5.67
CA VAL A 76 -11.78 7.20 -5.03
C VAL A 76 -11.97 5.87 -5.75
N HIS A 77 -13.20 5.53 -6.13
CA HIS A 77 -13.51 4.28 -6.84
C HIS A 77 -12.87 4.22 -8.24
N GLU A 78 -12.76 5.35 -8.95
CA GLU A 78 -12.07 5.42 -10.25
C GLU A 78 -10.56 5.21 -10.06
N CYS A 79 -9.97 5.86 -9.05
CA CYS A 79 -8.57 5.68 -8.67
C CYS A 79 -8.26 4.20 -8.38
N GLN A 80 -9.09 3.55 -7.54
CA GLN A 80 -8.93 2.14 -7.19
C GLN A 80 -9.04 1.23 -8.41
N ALA A 81 -9.97 1.50 -9.32
CA ALA A 81 -10.18 0.71 -10.51
C ALA A 81 -9.00 0.81 -11.52
N ILE A 82 -8.36 1.97 -11.65
CA ILE A 82 -7.13 2.12 -12.44
C ILE A 82 -5.93 1.42 -11.79
N LEU A 83 -5.78 1.52 -10.47
CA LEU A 83 -4.74 0.78 -9.73
C LEU A 83 -4.94 -0.75 -9.86
N ALA A 84 -6.19 -1.23 -9.83
CA ALA A 84 -6.53 -2.63 -10.02
C ALA A 84 -6.23 -3.10 -11.45
N ALA A 85 -6.55 -2.29 -12.47
CA ALA A 85 -6.18 -2.59 -13.85
C ALA A 85 -4.66 -2.73 -14.02
N ALA A 86 -3.89 -1.81 -13.44
CA ALA A 86 -2.43 -1.85 -13.50
C ALA A 86 -1.83 -3.06 -12.74
N SER A 87 -2.31 -3.35 -11.53
CA SER A 87 -1.74 -4.39 -10.66
C SER A 87 -2.05 -5.82 -11.11
N TYR A 88 -3.10 -6.01 -11.93
CA TYR A 88 -3.36 -7.28 -12.59
C TYR A 88 -2.22 -7.68 -13.54
N GLU A 89 -1.63 -6.70 -14.24
CA GLU A 89 -0.52 -6.93 -15.17
C GLU A 89 0.85 -6.75 -14.49
N SER A 90 1.03 -5.68 -13.71
CA SER A 90 2.28 -5.34 -13.05
C SER A 90 2.05 -4.62 -11.72
N LEU A 91 2.48 -5.26 -10.63
CA LEU A 91 2.43 -4.66 -9.30
C LEU A 91 3.33 -3.41 -9.20
N GLY A 92 4.50 -3.45 -9.85
CA GLY A 92 5.40 -2.28 -9.91
C GLY A 92 4.77 -1.09 -10.63
N LEU A 93 4.02 -1.31 -11.72
CA LEU A 93 3.33 -0.22 -12.41
C LEU A 93 2.23 0.38 -11.53
N SER A 94 1.43 -0.47 -10.87
CA SER A 94 0.37 0.00 -9.96
C SER A 94 0.96 0.81 -8.81
N LEU A 95 2.08 0.38 -8.22
CA LEU A 95 2.79 1.16 -7.20
C LEU A 95 3.32 2.49 -7.76
N THR A 96 3.87 2.54 -8.98
CA THR A 96 4.24 3.81 -9.62
C THR A 96 3.05 4.77 -9.68
N LEU A 97 1.88 4.29 -10.13
CA LEU A 97 0.67 5.11 -10.16
C LEU A 97 0.21 5.53 -8.76
N GLY A 98 0.30 4.64 -7.77
CA GLY A 98 -0.04 4.94 -6.37
C GLY A 98 0.87 5.98 -5.72
N ILE A 99 2.20 5.93 -5.99
CA ILE A 99 3.16 6.95 -5.51
C ILE A 99 2.77 8.32 -6.07
N ASN A 100 2.50 8.39 -7.38
CA ASN A 100 2.11 9.64 -8.03
C ASN A 100 0.74 10.15 -7.53
N GLY A 101 -0.27 9.29 -7.53
CA GLY A 101 -1.64 9.62 -7.18
C GLY A 101 -1.82 9.90 -5.69
N ALA A 102 -1.63 8.88 -4.86
CA ALA A 102 -1.95 8.92 -3.44
C ALA A 102 -0.89 9.65 -2.59
N LEU A 103 0.39 9.59 -2.96
CA LEU A 103 1.47 10.19 -2.15
C LEU A 103 1.92 11.57 -2.63
N PHE A 104 1.54 12.00 -3.82
CA PHE A 104 1.88 13.33 -4.34
C PHE A 104 0.64 14.16 -4.73
N LEU A 105 -0.14 13.69 -5.71
CA LEU A 105 -1.26 14.47 -6.27
C LEU A 105 -2.37 14.73 -5.26
N GLN A 106 -2.75 13.74 -4.46
CA GLN A 106 -3.78 13.90 -3.42
C GLN A 106 -3.36 14.86 -2.30
N PRO A 107 -2.17 14.74 -1.68
CA PRO A 107 -1.69 15.72 -0.71
C PRO A 107 -1.57 17.13 -1.30
N LEU A 108 -1.10 17.27 -2.55
CA LEU A 108 -1.06 18.56 -3.24
C LEU A 108 -2.46 19.13 -3.46
N THR A 109 -3.43 18.29 -3.86
CA THR A 109 -4.82 18.71 -4.06
C THR A 109 -5.41 19.25 -2.77
N LYS A 110 -5.20 18.55 -1.65
CA LYS A 110 -5.80 18.88 -0.36
C LYS A 110 -5.10 20.03 0.37
N TYR A 111 -3.78 20.05 0.36
CA TYR A 111 -2.98 20.94 1.19
C TYR A 111 -2.10 21.91 0.40
N GLY A 112 -2.06 21.82 -0.93
CA GLY A 112 -1.29 22.75 -1.75
C GLY A 112 -1.90 24.14 -1.78
N HIS A 113 -1.03 25.12 -2.04
CA HIS A 113 -1.43 26.47 -2.41
C HIS A 113 -2.08 26.49 -3.80
N GLU A 114 -3.14 27.30 -3.97
CA GLU A 114 -3.81 27.46 -5.26
C GLU A 114 -2.86 27.99 -6.34
N GLU A 115 -1.88 28.80 -5.94
CA GLU A 115 -0.87 29.40 -6.81
C GLU A 115 -0.01 28.37 -7.56
N ILE A 116 0.19 27.17 -6.99
CA ILE A 116 1.04 26.13 -7.60
C ILE A 116 0.23 24.98 -8.21
N LYS A 117 -0.99 24.72 -7.75
CA LYS A 117 -1.82 23.57 -8.17
C LYS A 117 -1.99 23.50 -9.68
N GLY A 118 -2.44 24.58 -10.30
CA GLY A 118 -2.74 24.61 -11.73
C GLY A 118 -1.55 24.20 -12.60
N SER A 119 -0.39 24.84 -12.40
CA SER A 119 0.84 24.56 -13.15
C SER A 119 1.36 23.13 -12.94
N VAL A 120 1.29 22.62 -11.70
CA VAL A 120 1.70 21.24 -11.42
C VAL A 120 0.77 20.24 -12.10
N PHE A 121 -0.55 20.39 -11.96
CA PHE A 121 -1.52 19.46 -12.55
C PHE A 121 -1.50 19.46 -14.07
N GLU A 122 -1.36 20.64 -14.69
CA GLU A 122 -1.17 20.78 -16.14
C GLU A 122 0.02 19.95 -16.62
N ARG A 123 1.17 20.04 -15.94
CA ARG A 123 2.37 19.26 -16.28
C ARG A 123 2.20 17.74 -16.08
N PHE A 124 1.38 17.28 -15.14
CA PHE A 124 1.05 15.86 -15.03
C PHE A 124 0.19 15.37 -16.21
N ILE A 125 -0.71 16.23 -16.71
CA ILE A 125 -1.59 15.91 -17.84
C ILE A 125 -0.84 16.00 -19.16
N GLU A 126 -0.13 17.09 -19.41
CA GLU A 126 0.47 17.40 -20.71
C GLU A 126 1.85 16.73 -20.87
N ASP A 127 2.73 16.95 -19.89
CA ASP A 127 4.13 16.52 -19.96
C ASP A 127 4.34 15.09 -19.43
N LYS A 128 3.31 14.49 -18.82
CA LYS A 128 3.37 13.16 -18.17
C LYS A 128 4.39 13.10 -17.04
N ASN A 129 4.56 14.22 -16.34
CA ASN A 129 5.45 14.31 -15.20
C ASN A 129 5.06 13.34 -14.09
N MET A 130 6.05 13.03 -13.27
CA MET A 130 5.89 12.19 -12.09
C MET A 130 6.20 12.95 -10.81
N GLY A 131 5.58 12.52 -9.72
CA GLY A 131 5.79 13.00 -8.38
C GLY A 131 6.07 11.87 -7.39
N GLY A 132 6.60 12.23 -6.23
CA GLY A 132 6.78 11.30 -5.13
C GLY A 132 6.87 11.98 -3.77
N LEU A 133 7.04 11.18 -2.72
CA LEU A 133 7.08 11.61 -1.32
C LEU A 133 8.37 11.15 -0.63
N MET A 134 9.04 12.05 0.07
CA MET A 134 10.26 11.79 0.83
C MET A 134 10.05 11.97 2.34
N ILE A 135 9.89 10.86 3.06
CA ILE A 135 9.78 10.82 4.52
C ILE A 135 11.04 10.22 5.16
N THR A 136 11.31 8.97 4.81
CA THR A 136 12.31 8.10 5.44
C THR A 136 13.73 8.64 5.31
N GLU A 137 14.50 8.50 6.39
CA GLU A 137 15.93 8.82 6.46
C GLU A 137 16.73 7.58 6.91
N PRO A 138 18.05 7.50 6.62
CA PRO A 138 18.87 6.33 6.95
C PRO A 138 18.71 5.77 8.38
N ASP A 139 18.59 6.67 9.36
CA ASP A 139 18.43 6.30 10.79
C ASP A 139 16.98 6.44 11.30
N TYR A 140 16.05 6.90 10.45
CA TYR A 140 14.67 7.23 10.83
C TYR A 140 13.67 6.65 9.82
N GLY A 141 13.34 5.36 10.02
CA GLY A 141 12.24 4.67 9.33
C GLY A 141 10.95 4.73 10.13
N THR A 142 10.72 3.71 10.97
CA THR A 142 9.54 3.66 11.87
C THR A 142 9.44 4.90 12.76
N ASP A 143 10.57 5.47 13.19
CA ASP A 143 10.63 6.68 14.01
C ASP A 143 10.68 7.97 13.17
N ALA A 144 9.83 8.06 12.14
CA ALA A 144 9.80 9.18 11.20
C ALA A 144 9.56 10.55 11.86
N LEU A 145 8.89 10.59 13.02
CA LEU A 145 8.65 11.84 13.75
C LEU A 145 9.95 12.48 14.28
N ASN A 146 11.03 11.70 14.42
CA ASN A 146 12.32 12.17 14.91
C ASN A 146 13.34 12.44 13.80
N MET A 147 12.89 12.50 12.55
CA MET A 147 13.68 12.85 11.36
C MET A 147 14.57 14.10 11.57
N LYS A 148 15.65 14.20 10.80
CA LYS A 148 16.69 15.23 10.91
C LYS A 148 16.70 16.20 9.74
N THR A 149 16.10 15.87 8.60
CA THR A 149 15.86 16.85 7.55
C THR A 149 15.13 18.04 8.14
N SER A 150 15.66 19.23 7.88
CA SER A 150 15.23 20.45 8.52
C SER A 150 15.08 21.58 7.53
N TYR A 151 14.35 22.61 7.94
CA TYR A 151 14.24 23.82 7.13
C TYR A 151 14.42 25.09 7.96
N THR A 152 14.91 26.13 7.30
CA THR A 152 14.95 27.51 7.78
C THR A 152 14.24 28.43 6.81
N GLU A 153 13.56 29.44 7.36
CA GLU A 153 12.95 30.51 6.57
C GLU A 153 14.02 31.55 6.23
N ASN A 154 14.16 31.84 4.94
CA ASN A 154 14.99 32.93 4.45
C ASN A 154 14.18 34.22 4.46
N GLY A 155 14.82 35.35 4.77
CA GLY A 155 14.13 36.66 4.83
C GLY A 155 13.64 37.21 3.49
N ASP A 156 13.76 36.43 2.40
CA ASP A 156 13.36 36.77 1.03
C ASP A 156 12.09 36.05 0.56
N GLY A 157 11.38 35.36 1.46
CA GLY A 157 10.16 34.62 1.13
C GLY A 157 10.42 33.22 0.58
N THR A 158 11.61 32.66 0.84
CA THR A 158 11.96 31.28 0.50
C THR A 158 12.27 30.45 1.75
N TYR A 159 12.21 29.14 1.62
CA TYR A 159 12.68 28.18 2.63
C TYR A 159 13.90 27.45 2.10
N HIS A 160 14.94 27.32 2.93
CA HIS A 160 16.05 26.40 2.69
C HIS A 160 15.77 25.09 3.42
N VAL A 161 15.77 23.97 2.71
CA VAL A 161 15.52 22.63 3.24
C VAL A 161 16.77 21.78 3.02
N GLU A 162 17.28 21.18 4.10
CA GLU A 162 18.53 20.41 4.10
C GLU A 162 18.40 19.06 4.83
N GLY A 163 19.00 18.00 4.30
CA GLY A 163 19.10 16.69 4.95
C GLY A 163 19.32 15.53 3.98
N THR A 164 19.04 14.31 4.44
CA THR A 164 19.20 13.09 3.62
C THR A 164 17.95 12.25 3.68
N LYS A 165 17.40 11.92 2.52
CA LYS A 165 16.22 11.06 2.37
C LYS A 165 16.58 9.78 1.64
N HIS A 166 15.91 8.68 1.92
CA HIS A 166 16.12 7.45 1.16
C HIS A 166 14.85 6.63 0.99
N TRP A 167 14.89 5.62 0.11
CA TRP A 167 13.75 4.76 -0.22
C TRP A 167 12.53 5.50 -0.77
N ALA A 168 12.71 6.74 -1.24
CA ALA A 168 11.70 7.44 -2.01
C ALA A 168 11.56 6.74 -3.37
N GLY A 169 10.41 6.11 -3.62
CA GLY A 169 10.16 5.48 -4.91
C GLY A 169 10.14 6.52 -6.03
N LEU A 170 10.75 6.20 -7.17
CA LEU A 170 11.02 7.12 -8.28
C LEU A 170 12.23 8.04 -8.06
N THR A 171 13.16 7.68 -7.17
CA THR A 171 14.46 8.36 -7.04
C THR A 171 15.13 8.51 -8.42
N GLY A 172 15.53 9.74 -8.76
CA GLY A 172 16.13 10.09 -10.04
C GLY A 172 15.16 10.15 -11.23
N TRP A 173 13.89 9.80 -11.04
CA TRP A 173 12.86 9.77 -12.09
C TRP A 173 11.68 10.73 -11.84
N ALA A 174 11.37 11.08 -10.59
CA ALA A 174 10.31 12.04 -10.31
C ALA A 174 10.70 13.46 -10.74
N ASP A 175 9.76 14.18 -11.32
CA ASP A 175 9.88 15.60 -11.68
C ASP A 175 9.51 16.50 -10.50
N PHE A 176 8.70 15.99 -9.57
CA PHE A 176 8.33 16.68 -8.35
C PHE A 176 8.51 15.82 -7.10
N TRP A 177 8.87 16.45 -5.99
CA TRP A 177 8.90 15.81 -4.68
C TRP A 177 8.08 16.57 -3.65
N LEU A 178 7.37 15.84 -2.80
CA LEU A 178 7.02 16.32 -1.47
C LEU A 178 8.13 15.93 -0.50
N VAL A 179 8.90 16.91 -0.04
CA VAL A 179 9.99 16.72 0.91
C VAL A 179 9.52 17.07 2.31
N THR A 180 9.63 16.13 3.24
CA THR A 180 9.29 16.38 4.65
C THR A 180 10.48 16.90 5.45
N ALA A 181 10.24 17.91 6.28
CA ALA A 181 11.28 18.53 7.09
C ALA A 181 10.72 19.13 8.39
N ARG A 182 11.59 19.29 9.39
CA ARG A 182 11.25 19.93 10.67
C ARG A 182 11.84 21.32 10.75
N ARG A 183 11.11 22.27 11.32
CA ARG A 183 11.62 23.64 11.49
C ARG A 183 12.87 23.64 12.37
N ARG A 184 13.97 24.23 11.91
CA ARG A 184 15.15 24.49 12.72
C ARG A 184 14.98 25.80 13.49
N GLY A 185 15.03 25.72 14.82
CA GLY A 185 14.96 26.88 15.71
C GLY A 185 16.26 27.68 15.74
N GLN A 186 16.21 28.90 16.30
CA GLN A 186 17.38 29.79 16.42
C GLN A 186 18.53 29.18 17.26
N ASN A 187 18.19 28.28 18.19
CA ASN A 187 19.15 27.55 19.02
C ASN A 187 19.69 26.27 18.35
N GLY A 188 19.28 25.97 17.11
CA GLY A 188 19.67 24.79 16.34
C GLY A 188 18.78 23.57 16.55
N ASP A 189 17.88 23.58 17.53
CA ASP A 189 16.98 22.46 17.81
C ASP A 189 15.91 22.30 16.73
N LEU A 190 15.50 21.06 16.48
CA LEU A 190 14.42 20.76 15.56
C LEU A 190 13.07 20.79 16.29
N GLY A 191 12.12 21.55 15.74
CA GLY A 191 10.74 21.63 16.21
C GLY A 191 10.06 20.25 16.18
N ARG A 192 8.97 20.08 16.93
CA ARG A 192 8.26 18.79 16.99
C ARG A 192 7.40 18.50 15.76
N ASP A 193 6.97 19.54 15.05
CA ASP A 193 6.08 19.41 13.90
C ASP A 193 6.85 19.16 12.59
N ILE A 194 6.15 18.65 11.57
CA ILE A 194 6.72 18.28 10.27
C ILE A 194 5.98 19.02 9.16
N ASP A 195 6.71 19.74 8.33
CA ASP A 195 6.18 20.42 7.15
C ASP A 195 6.56 19.68 5.87
N PHE A 196 5.77 19.89 4.82
CA PHE A 196 5.95 19.29 3.50
C PHE A 196 6.23 20.40 2.49
N PHE A 197 7.22 20.19 1.63
CA PHE A 197 7.65 21.16 0.63
C PHE A 197 7.63 20.54 -0.77
N VAL A 198 6.99 21.22 -1.71
CA VAL A 198 7.03 20.86 -3.13
C VAL A 198 8.38 21.29 -3.72
N ALA A 199 9.14 20.35 -4.25
CA ALA A 199 10.37 20.61 -5.01
C ALA A 199 10.15 20.24 -6.47
N ASP A 200 10.43 21.16 -7.39
CA ASP A 200 10.37 20.95 -8.85
C ASP A 200 11.78 20.68 -9.38
N MET A 201 12.02 19.47 -9.84
CA MET A 201 13.34 19.01 -10.32
C MET A 201 13.80 19.73 -11.60
N ASN A 202 12.92 20.49 -12.27
CA ASN A 202 13.28 21.36 -13.38
C ASN A 202 13.81 22.74 -12.94
N GLN A 203 13.74 23.06 -11.64
CA GLN A 203 14.32 24.28 -11.07
C GLN A 203 15.68 23.96 -10.44
N PRO A 204 16.79 24.57 -10.89
CA PRO A 204 18.14 24.24 -10.39
C PRO A 204 18.32 24.33 -8.87
N GLU A 205 17.69 25.31 -8.20
CA GLU A 205 17.76 25.47 -6.75
C GLU A 205 16.87 24.48 -5.97
N GLN A 206 16.04 23.69 -6.67
CA GLN A 206 15.13 22.70 -6.06
C GLN A 206 15.53 21.26 -6.40
N MET A 207 16.63 21.08 -7.14
CA MET A 207 17.10 19.76 -7.53
C MET A 207 17.62 18.98 -6.31
N VAL A 208 17.02 17.82 -6.07
CA VAL A 208 17.51 16.83 -5.11
C VAL A 208 18.58 15.95 -5.79
N GLU A 209 19.78 15.89 -5.22
CA GLU A 209 20.87 15.08 -5.76
C GLU A 209 20.70 13.61 -5.36
N VAL A 210 20.83 12.69 -6.32
CA VAL A 210 20.85 11.25 -6.04
C VAL A 210 22.28 10.81 -5.77
N GLU A 211 22.57 10.44 -4.52
CA GLU A 211 23.91 9.99 -4.10
C GLU A 211 24.17 8.53 -4.44
N GLU A 212 23.14 7.70 -4.38
CA GLU A 212 23.25 6.25 -4.53
C GLU A 212 21.93 5.66 -5.04
N PHE A 213 22.00 4.78 -6.05
CA PHE A 213 20.87 3.93 -6.42
C PHE A 213 20.98 2.58 -5.74
N TYR A 214 19.87 2.09 -5.17
CA TYR A 214 19.80 0.82 -4.48
C TYR A 214 19.50 -0.35 -5.42
N GLU A 215 20.15 -1.48 -5.16
CA GLU A 215 19.85 -2.76 -5.80
C GLU A 215 18.71 -3.47 -5.05
N ASN A 216 17.47 -2.98 -5.20
CA ASN A 216 16.29 -3.59 -4.60
C ASN A 216 16.04 -5.02 -5.11
N LEU A 217 15.42 -5.86 -4.26
CA LEU A 217 15.18 -7.29 -4.49
C LEU A 217 14.07 -7.60 -5.50
N GLY A 218 13.03 -6.77 -5.56
CA GLY A 218 11.90 -6.83 -6.50
C GLY A 218 11.35 -5.43 -6.74
N LEU A 219 10.26 -5.29 -7.49
CA LEU A 219 9.75 -4.01 -7.98
C LEU A 219 10.77 -3.28 -8.86
N TYR A 220 11.43 -4.03 -9.76
CA TYR A 220 12.54 -3.54 -10.58
C TYR A 220 12.19 -2.34 -11.47
N MET A 221 10.92 -2.09 -11.75
CA MET A 221 10.46 -0.91 -12.48
C MET A 221 10.72 0.41 -11.77
N ILE A 222 10.82 0.38 -10.43
CA ILE A 222 10.89 1.58 -9.60
C ILE A 222 12.31 1.73 -9.07
N PRO A 223 13.01 2.83 -9.39
CA PRO A 223 14.28 3.13 -8.76
C PRO A 223 14.08 3.62 -7.33
N TYR A 224 15.00 3.22 -6.47
CA TYR A 224 15.13 3.68 -5.09
C TYR A 224 16.57 4.09 -4.85
N GLY A 225 16.80 4.97 -3.91
CA GLY A 225 18.15 5.39 -3.59
C GLY A 225 18.27 6.27 -2.36
N ARG A 226 19.48 6.76 -2.13
CA ARG A 226 19.80 7.81 -1.16
C ARG A 226 19.87 9.14 -1.90
N ASN A 227 19.19 10.14 -1.33
CA ASN A 227 18.98 11.45 -1.92
C ASN A 227 19.50 12.51 -0.94
N ASN A 228 20.42 13.36 -1.40
CA ASN A 228 20.86 14.54 -0.70
C ASN A 228 19.89 15.70 -1.00
N VAL A 229 19.25 16.20 0.05
CA VAL A 229 18.32 17.32 -0.02
C VAL A 229 19.09 18.56 0.39
N ASP A 230 19.28 19.49 -0.53
CA ASP A 230 19.79 20.84 -0.29
C ASP A 230 19.09 21.77 -1.29
N ILE A 231 17.89 22.23 -0.93
CA ILE A 231 16.97 22.91 -1.85
C ILE A 231 16.47 24.24 -1.28
N ARG A 232 16.20 25.19 -2.16
CA ARG A 232 15.50 26.44 -1.86
C ARG A 232 14.18 26.50 -2.59
N VAL A 233 13.09 26.60 -1.83
CA VAL A 233 11.73 26.62 -2.35
C VAL A 233 11.01 27.91 -1.96
N PRO A 234 10.16 28.49 -2.83
CA PRO A 234 9.30 29.61 -2.46
C PRO A 234 8.34 29.28 -1.32
N GLU A 235 7.79 30.30 -0.67
CA GLU A 235 6.83 30.13 0.44
C GLU A 235 5.60 29.31 0.00
N GLU A 236 5.08 29.57 -1.20
CA GLU A 236 3.91 28.90 -1.77
C GLU A 236 4.12 27.41 -2.08
N HIS A 237 5.37 26.92 -2.05
CA HIS A 237 5.68 25.49 -2.18
C HIS A 237 5.52 24.71 -0.87
N ARG A 238 5.35 25.38 0.28
CA ARG A 238 5.08 24.70 1.56
C ARG A 238 3.59 24.35 1.64
N LEU A 239 3.27 23.08 1.89
CA LEU A 239 1.87 22.67 2.07
C LEU A 239 1.24 23.33 3.32
N GLN A 240 -0.06 23.55 3.27
CA GLN A 240 -0.88 24.24 4.26
C GLN A 240 -1.63 23.24 5.14
N PRO A 241 -1.10 22.85 6.32
CA PRO A 241 -1.84 21.95 7.21
C PRO A 241 -3.09 22.65 7.77
N GLU A 242 -4.22 21.96 7.79
CA GLU A 242 -5.46 22.42 8.44
C GLU A 242 -5.29 22.62 9.96
N SER A 243 -4.32 21.94 10.57
CA SER A 243 -4.03 22.01 12.00
C SER A 243 -2.53 21.94 12.29
N THR A 244 -1.98 20.74 12.45
CA THR A 244 -0.53 20.54 12.59
C THR A 244 0.00 19.75 11.41
N GLY A 245 1.27 19.92 11.11
CA GLY A 245 1.96 19.19 10.07
C GLY A 245 1.98 17.68 10.32
N ILE A 246 2.08 17.23 11.57
CA ILE A 246 1.92 15.82 11.96
C ILE A 246 0.52 15.30 11.60
N LYS A 247 -0.55 16.08 11.83
CA LYS A 247 -1.91 15.64 11.47
C LYS A 247 -2.09 15.55 9.97
N MET A 248 -1.51 16.48 9.20
CA MET A 248 -1.45 16.39 7.75
C MET A 248 -0.70 15.12 7.30
N MET A 249 0.47 14.83 7.88
CA MET A 249 1.22 13.61 7.59
C MET A 249 0.40 12.35 7.91
N LEU A 250 -0.28 12.31 9.06
CA LEU A 250 -1.14 11.19 9.44
C LEU A 250 -2.34 11.04 8.51
N ASP A 251 -2.98 12.14 8.09
CA ASP A 251 -4.05 12.10 7.09
C ASP A 251 -3.55 11.51 5.77
N THR A 252 -2.42 11.98 5.25
CA THR A 252 -1.79 11.48 4.02
C THR A 252 -1.48 9.98 4.11
N LEU A 253 -0.81 9.53 5.19
CA LEU A 253 -0.43 8.13 5.37
C LEU A 253 -1.64 7.23 5.63
N HIS A 254 -2.62 7.67 6.43
CA HIS A 254 -3.82 6.88 6.65
C HIS A 254 -4.66 6.76 5.37
N ARG A 255 -4.73 7.82 4.56
CA ARG A 255 -5.40 7.76 3.25
C ARG A 255 -4.73 6.77 2.30
N SER A 256 -3.41 6.85 2.12
CA SER A 256 -2.70 5.91 1.24
C SER A 256 -2.86 4.45 1.69
N ARG A 257 -2.86 4.21 3.01
CA ARG A 257 -3.14 2.90 3.61
C ARG A 257 -4.56 2.40 3.35
N ILE A 258 -5.56 3.27 3.49
CA ILE A 258 -6.97 2.93 3.22
C ILE A 258 -7.20 2.72 1.73
N GLU A 259 -6.48 3.41 0.84
CA GLU A 259 -6.59 3.25 -0.62
C GLU A 259 -5.83 2.05 -1.19
N PHE A 260 -4.93 1.47 -0.40
CA PHE A 260 -4.11 0.31 -0.76
C PHE A 260 -4.88 -0.88 -1.41
N PRO A 261 -6.11 -1.23 -0.99
CA PRO A 261 -6.92 -2.28 -1.63
C PRO A 261 -7.10 -2.12 -3.13
N GLY A 262 -7.06 -0.90 -3.69
CA GLY A 262 -7.12 -0.71 -5.15
C GLY A 262 -6.01 -1.46 -5.89
N MET A 263 -4.77 -1.38 -5.38
CA MET A 263 -3.63 -2.15 -5.88
C MET A 263 -3.71 -3.64 -5.48
N GLY A 264 -4.15 -3.93 -4.26
CA GLY A 264 -4.35 -5.31 -3.81
C GLY A 264 -5.35 -6.08 -4.67
N MET A 265 -6.37 -5.41 -5.20
CA MET A 265 -7.49 -6.02 -5.91
C MET A 265 -7.06 -6.67 -7.23
N GLY A 266 -6.35 -5.92 -8.08
CA GLY A 266 -5.86 -6.45 -9.35
C GLY A 266 -4.83 -7.56 -9.16
N PHE A 267 -3.92 -7.36 -8.21
CA PHE A 267 -2.92 -8.36 -7.86
C PHE A 267 -3.54 -9.69 -7.38
N LEU A 268 -4.44 -9.64 -6.40
CA LEU A 268 -5.10 -10.84 -5.86
C LEU A 268 -5.97 -11.53 -6.90
N ARG A 269 -6.62 -10.76 -7.79
CA ARG A 269 -7.34 -11.30 -8.93
C ARG A 269 -6.39 -12.07 -9.86
N ARG A 270 -5.23 -11.52 -10.21
CA ARG A 270 -4.24 -12.22 -11.04
C ARG A 270 -3.77 -13.50 -10.38
N MET A 271 -3.49 -13.49 -9.08
CA MET A 271 -3.09 -14.70 -8.35
C MET A 271 -4.16 -15.79 -8.41
N LEU A 272 -5.44 -15.41 -8.28
CA LEU A 272 -6.56 -16.35 -8.34
C LEU A 272 -6.74 -16.93 -9.73
N ASP A 273 -6.70 -16.09 -10.78
CA ASP A 273 -6.87 -16.52 -12.17
C ASP A 273 -5.76 -17.51 -12.57
N GLU A 274 -4.51 -17.21 -12.25
CA GLU A 274 -3.35 -18.08 -12.48
C GLU A 274 -3.45 -19.41 -11.70
N ALA A 275 -3.91 -19.36 -10.45
CA ALA A 275 -4.06 -20.56 -9.62
C ALA A 275 -5.17 -21.48 -10.15
N LEU A 276 -6.28 -20.91 -10.63
CA LEU A 276 -7.38 -21.64 -11.23
C LEU A 276 -6.99 -22.26 -12.57
N GLU A 277 -6.30 -21.52 -13.43
CA GLU A 277 -5.77 -22.00 -14.71
C GLU A 277 -4.82 -23.18 -14.49
N GLN A 278 -3.78 -22.98 -13.68
CA GLN A 278 -2.83 -24.04 -13.32
C GLN A 278 -3.52 -25.25 -12.69
N GLY A 279 -4.50 -25.03 -11.82
CA GLY A 279 -5.29 -26.10 -11.20
C GLY A 279 -6.04 -26.96 -12.23
N ARG A 280 -6.59 -26.34 -13.28
CA ARG A 280 -7.38 -27.03 -14.31
C ARG A 280 -6.49 -27.72 -15.34
N GLU A 281 -5.40 -27.09 -15.75
CA GLU A 281 -4.55 -27.57 -16.85
C GLU A 281 -3.49 -28.58 -16.41
N ARG A 282 -2.97 -28.47 -15.18
CA ARG A 282 -1.92 -29.36 -14.71
C ARG A 282 -2.49 -30.71 -14.29
N PHE A 283 -1.99 -31.79 -14.88
CA PHE A 283 -2.27 -33.16 -14.43
C PHE A 283 -1.16 -33.69 -13.54
N VAL A 284 -1.54 -34.28 -12.40
CA VAL A 284 -0.65 -35.04 -11.50
C VAL A 284 -1.39 -36.32 -11.13
N GLY A 285 -0.69 -37.46 -11.14
CA GLY A 285 -1.30 -38.74 -10.78
C GLY A 285 -2.54 -39.12 -11.59
N GLY A 286 -2.63 -38.66 -12.84
CA GLY A 286 -3.73 -38.99 -13.76
C GLY A 286 -5.01 -38.16 -13.63
N LYS A 287 -5.03 -37.11 -12.80
CA LYS A 287 -6.18 -36.19 -12.70
C LYS A 287 -5.73 -34.71 -12.64
N PRO A 288 -6.63 -33.75 -12.93
CA PRO A 288 -6.37 -32.33 -12.75
C PRO A 288 -5.88 -32.00 -11.33
N LEU A 289 -4.97 -31.03 -11.21
CA LEU A 289 -4.41 -30.60 -9.94
C LEU A 289 -5.49 -30.05 -8.99
N ILE A 290 -6.50 -29.38 -9.53
CA ILE A 290 -7.65 -28.84 -8.78
C ILE A 290 -8.50 -29.93 -8.11
N ASP A 291 -8.38 -31.20 -8.49
CA ASP A 291 -9.10 -32.32 -7.86
C ASP A 291 -8.45 -32.85 -6.58
N TYR A 292 -7.34 -32.25 -6.15
CA TYR A 292 -6.72 -32.55 -4.87
C TYR A 292 -7.26 -31.61 -3.79
N ASP A 293 -7.70 -32.16 -2.66
CA ASP A 293 -8.36 -31.40 -1.59
C ASP A 293 -7.48 -30.25 -1.06
N GLN A 294 -6.21 -30.53 -0.80
CA GLN A 294 -5.24 -29.52 -0.36
C GLN A 294 -5.00 -28.42 -1.43
N VAL A 295 -5.20 -28.70 -2.72
CA VAL A 295 -5.15 -27.67 -3.77
C VAL A 295 -6.40 -26.81 -3.71
N LYS A 296 -7.59 -27.41 -3.57
CA LYS A 296 -8.85 -26.68 -3.40
C LYS A 296 -8.79 -25.74 -2.21
N ARG A 297 -8.23 -26.18 -1.07
CA ARG A 297 -8.01 -25.34 0.11
C ARG A 297 -7.17 -24.10 -0.21
N ARG A 298 -6.03 -24.25 -0.90
CA ARG A 298 -5.16 -23.11 -1.27
C ARG A 298 -5.88 -22.12 -2.18
N ILE A 299 -6.60 -22.62 -3.18
CA ILE A 299 -7.37 -21.76 -4.10
C ILE A 299 -8.50 -21.05 -3.33
N ALA A 300 -9.18 -21.73 -2.40
CA ALA A 300 -10.21 -21.14 -1.56
C ALA A 300 -9.67 -20.03 -0.64
N GLU A 301 -8.43 -20.16 -0.14
CA GLU A 301 -7.74 -19.12 0.63
C GLU A 301 -7.43 -17.89 -0.25
N ILE A 302 -6.92 -18.08 -1.47
CA ILE A 302 -6.71 -16.96 -2.42
C ILE A 302 -8.05 -16.28 -2.76
N GLN A 303 -9.13 -17.06 -2.93
CA GLN A 303 -10.47 -16.54 -3.19
C GLN A 303 -11.03 -15.75 -1.99
N ALA A 304 -10.75 -16.19 -0.76
CA ALA A 304 -11.08 -15.44 0.44
C ALA A 304 -10.32 -14.10 0.49
N SER A 305 -9.04 -14.08 0.10
CA SER A 305 -8.26 -12.84 -0.03
C SER A 305 -8.87 -11.87 -1.03
N PHE A 306 -9.29 -12.34 -2.21
CA PHE A 306 -10.00 -11.54 -3.22
C PHE A 306 -11.28 -10.91 -2.65
N THR A 307 -12.06 -11.69 -1.91
CA THR A 307 -13.35 -11.26 -1.34
C THR A 307 -13.13 -10.23 -0.22
N ALA A 308 -12.17 -10.47 0.67
CA ALA A 308 -11.80 -9.52 1.72
C ALA A 308 -11.30 -8.19 1.12
N CYS A 309 -10.45 -8.26 0.10
CA CYS A 309 -9.98 -7.06 -0.61
C CYS A 309 -11.13 -6.30 -1.29
N SER A 310 -12.12 -7.01 -1.85
CA SER A 310 -13.32 -6.39 -2.44
C SER A 310 -14.12 -5.61 -1.38
N ALA A 311 -14.24 -6.15 -0.17
CA ALA A 311 -14.92 -5.49 0.95
C ALA A 311 -14.17 -4.25 1.41
N MET A 312 -12.84 -4.35 1.51
CA MET A 312 -12.00 -3.19 1.80
C MET A 312 -12.14 -2.13 0.70
N CYS A 313 -12.20 -2.52 -0.58
CA CYS A 313 -12.39 -1.56 -1.68
C CYS A 313 -13.71 -0.78 -1.57
N LEU A 314 -14.81 -1.46 -1.21
CA LEU A 314 -16.09 -0.80 -0.94
C LEU A 314 -15.94 0.22 0.19
N HIS A 315 -15.35 -0.19 1.32
CA HIS A 315 -15.13 0.69 2.46
C HIS A 315 -14.29 1.92 2.07
N THR A 316 -13.17 1.72 1.38
CA THR A 316 -12.31 2.79 0.86
C THR A 316 -13.09 3.79 0.01
N SER A 317 -13.89 3.30 -0.95
CA SER A 317 -14.67 4.16 -1.85
C SER A 317 -15.65 5.08 -1.13
N GLU A 318 -16.19 4.65 0.01
CA GLU A 318 -17.17 5.42 0.78
C GLU A 318 -16.55 6.33 1.85
N HIS A 319 -15.31 6.06 2.29
CA HIS A 319 -14.72 6.71 3.47
C HIS A 319 -13.40 7.45 3.23
N ALA A 320 -12.77 7.28 2.06
CA ALA A 320 -11.44 7.84 1.77
C ALA A 320 -11.44 9.10 0.88
N GLY A 321 -12.60 9.75 0.69
CA GLY A 321 -12.70 11.02 -0.06
C GLY A 321 -11.85 12.14 0.56
N LEU A 322 -11.31 13.04 -0.27
CA LEU A 322 -10.39 14.12 0.15
C LEU A 322 -11.02 15.11 1.15
N GLU A 323 -12.34 15.24 1.11
CA GLU A 323 -13.16 16.02 2.04
C GLU A 323 -13.12 15.50 3.48
N HIS A 324 -12.70 14.25 3.69
CA HIS A 324 -12.58 13.67 5.02
C HIS A 324 -11.17 13.88 5.57
N ASN A 325 -11.08 14.12 6.89
CA ASN A 325 -9.82 14.11 7.62
C ASN A 325 -9.62 12.73 8.29
N LEU A 326 -8.64 11.98 7.80
CA LEU A 326 -8.33 10.61 8.18
C LEU A 326 -7.20 10.54 9.22
N SER A 327 -6.73 11.67 9.75
CA SER A 327 -5.65 11.68 10.77
C SER A 327 -5.98 10.87 12.03
N GLY A 328 -7.28 10.68 12.33
CA GLY A 328 -7.78 9.85 13.44
C GLY A 328 -8.11 8.39 13.08
N ALA A 329 -7.97 7.97 11.82
CA ALA A 329 -8.42 6.67 11.32
C ALA A 329 -7.42 5.52 11.55
N THR A 330 -6.59 5.58 12.60
CA THR A 330 -5.48 4.64 12.84
C THR A 330 -5.93 3.19 12.81
N MET A 331 -7.01 2.83 13.52
CA MET A 331 -7.48 1.43 13.57
C MET A 331 -7.88 0.92 12.19
N THR A 332 -8.70 1.67 11.44
CA THR A 332 -9.13 1.31 10.08
C THR A 332 -7.97 1.23 9.11
N ALA A 333 -7.16 2.30 9.02
CA ALA A 333 -6.07 2.41 8.06
C ALA A 333 -5.01 1.32 8.27
N ASN A 334 -4.61 1.10 9.52
CA ASN A 334 -3.62 0.09 9.84
C ASN A 334 -4.17 -1.33 9.60
N SER A 335 -5.46 -1.58 9.91
CA SER A 335 -6.10 -2.89 9.69
C SER A 335 -6.15 -3.22 8.20
N ILE A 336 -6.64 -2.30 7.38
CA ILE A 336 -6.72 -2.48 5.92
C ILE A 336 -5.34 -2.77 5.34
N LYS A 337 -4.35 -1.90 5.58
CA LYS A 337 -3.01 -2.06 5.00
C LYS A 337 -2.35 -3.34 5.49
N ALA A 338 -2.33 -3.60 6.80
CA ALA A 338 -1.61 -4.76 7.33
C ALA A 338 -2.24 -6.08 6.86
N VAL A 339 -3.57 -6.17 6.86
CA VAL A 339 -4.27 -7.40 6.44
C VAL A 339 -4.16 -7.60 4.93
N VAL A 340 -4.43 -6.59 4.09
CA VAL A 340 -4.38 -6.77 2.63
C VAL A 340 -2.98 -7.16 2.14
N THR A 341 -1.93 -6.62 2.77
CA THR A 341 -0.54 -6.93 2.39
C THR A 341 -0.11 -8.32 2.87
N ASP A 342 -0.60 -8.80 4.02
CA ASP A 342 -0.45 -10.20 4.42
C ASP A 342 -1.15 -11.12 3.40
N LEU A 343 -2.39 -10.80 3.01
CA LEU A 343 -3.17 -11.59 2.03
C LEU A 343 -2.49 -11.67 0.66
N MET A 344 -1.86 -10.57 0.20
CA MET A 344 -1.09 -10.56 -1.04
C MET A 344 0.10 -11.51 -0.97
N GLN A 345 0.84 -11.51 0.13
CA GLN A 345 1.98 -12.40 0.34
C GLN A 345 1.56 -13.87 0.44
N ASP A 346 0.51 -14.17 1.21
CA ASP A 346 -0.01 -15.52 1.36
C ASP A 346 -0.54 -16.08 0.03
N ALA A 347 -1.21 -15.24 -0.77
CA ALA A 347 -1.66 -15.61 -2.11
C ALA A 347 -0.48 -15.90 -3.05
N SER A 348 0.56 -15.07 -3.00
CA SER A 348 1.79 -15.25 -3.81
C SER A 348 2.51 -16.56 -3.47
N GLN A 349 2.67 -16.85 -2.18
CA GLN A 349 3.28 -18.10 -1.72
C GLN A 349 2.45 -19.33 -2.13
N SER A 350 1.12 -19.22 -2.03
CA SER A 350 0.22 -20.28 -2.47
C SER A 350 0.29 -20.51 -3.98
N LEU A 351 0.31 -19.44 -4.78
CA LEU A 351 0.48 -19.54 -6.23
C LEU A 351 1.82 -20.19 -6.61
N LEU A 352 2.91 -19.75 -5.99
CA LEU A 352 4.23 -20.34 -6.21
C LEU A 352 4.24 -21.84 -5.92
N GLN A 353 3.62 -22.26 -4.81
CA GLN A 353 3.50 -23.66 -4.47
C GLN A 353 2.68 -24.47 -5.48
N LEU A 354 1.61 -23.91 -6.03
CA LEU A 354 0.75 -24.55 -7.05
C LEU A 354 1.46 -24.67 -8.41
N MET A 355 2.31 -23.71 -8.74
CA MET A 355 3.12 -23.70 -9.97
C MET A 355 4.34 -24.63 -9.89
N GLY A 356 4.77 -25.00 -8.68
CA GLY A 356 5.92 -25.87 -8.44
C GLY A 356 7.21 -25.28 -9.02
N GLY A 357 8.10 -26.14 -9.55
CA GLY A 357 9.39 -25.70 -10.06
C GLY A 357 9.34 -24.66 -11.18
N LYS A 358 8.27 -24.63 -12.00
CA LYS A 358 8.07 -23.60 -13.03
C LYS A 358 7.94 -22.20 -12.41
N GLY A 359 7.22 -22.12 -11.29
CA GLY A 359 6.97 -20.86 -10.60
C GLY A 359 8.21 -20.27 -9.94
N TYR A 360 9.25 -21.05 -9.65
CA TYR A 360 10.46 -20.57 -8.98
C TYR A 360 11.41 -19.76 -9.89
N ARG A 361 11.02 -19.52 -11.14
CA ARG A 361 11.76 -18.67 -12.06
C ARG A 361 11.44 -17.20 -11.81
N LEU A 362 12.44 -16.33 -11.94
CA LEU A 362 12.28 -14.87 -11.81
C LEU A 362 11.35 -14.32 -12.92
N ASP A 363 11.43 -14.88 -14.12
CA ASP A 363 10.59 -14.56 -15.27
C ASP A 363 9.27 -15.35 -15.26
N HIS A 364 8.73 -15.64 -14.08
CA HIS A 364 7.40 -16.22 -13.96
C HIS A 364 6.62 -15.45 -12.89
N VAL A 365 5.37 -15.09 -13.21
CA VAL A 365 4.51 -14.28 -12.34
C VAL A 365 4.44 -14.82 -10.91
N ALA A 366 4.38 -16.14 -10.73
CA ALA A 366 4.35 -16.77 -9.41
C ALA A 366 5.58 -16.46 -8.53
N GLY A 367 6.80 -16.63 -9.03
CA GLY A 367 8.02 -16.32 -8.28
C GLY A 367 8.17 -14.82 -8.07
N ARG A 368 7.92 -14.05 -9.12
CA ARG A 368 7.94 -12.58 -9.08
C ARG A 368 6.95 -12.00 -8.07
N SER A 369 5.73 -12.54 -8.00
CA SER A 369 4.68 -12.09 -7.08
C SER A 369 5.12 -12.15 -5.62
N VAL A 370 5.88 -13.19 -5.23
CA VAL A 370 6.42 -13.33 -3.87
C VAL A 370 7.44 -12.24 -3.57
N VAL A 371 8.30 -11.91 -4.53
CA VAL A 371 9.35 -10.92 -4.32
C VAL A 371 8.80 -9.51 -4.38
N ASP A 372 7.96 -9.21 -5.38
CA ASP A 372 7.38 -7.87 -5.59
C ASP A 372 6.36 -7.50 -4.52
N SER A 373 5.62 -8.46 -3.95
CA SER A 373 4.65 -8.14 -2.89
C SER A 373 5.29 -8.02 -1.49
N ARG A 374 6.52 -8.51 -1.30
CA ARG A 374 7.16 -8.58 0.03
C ARG A 374 7.40 -7.21 0.67
N PRO A 375 7.84 -6.18 -0.07
CA PRO A 375 8.06 -4.86 0.49
C PRO A 375 6.81 -4.21 1.10
N PHE A 376 5.60 -4.60 0.70
CA PHE A 376 4.39 -3.96 1.22
C PHE A 376 4.07 -4.30 2.68
N GLN A 377 4.63 -5.38 3.23
CA GLN A 377 4.59 -5.62 4.68
C GLN A 377 5.63 -4.76 5.46
N ILE A 378 6.46 -3.98 4.75
CA ILE A 378 7.53 -3.13 5.28
C ILE A 378 7.22 -1.64 5.03
N PHE A 379 6.86 -1.28 3.79
CA PHE A 379 6.50 0.07 3.37
C PHE A 379 5.27 0.58 4.11
N GLU A 380 5.11 1.90 4.18
CA GLU A 380 3.95 2.56 4.80
C GLU A 380 3.77 2.19 6.29
N GLY A 381 4.87 1.84 6.96
CA GLY A 381 4.91 1.26 8.31
C GLY A 381 4.92 -0.26 8.27
N SER A 382 5.85 -0.89 8.99
CA SER A 382 5.93 -2.36 9.01
C SER A 382 4.69 -2.98 9.64
N ASN A 383 4.26 -4.14 9.16
CA ASN A 383 3.03 -4.76 9.66
C ASN A 383 3.08 -5.03 11.18
N ASP A 384 4.24 -5.35 11.75
CA ASP A 384 4.40 -5.48 13.21
C ASP A 384 4.04 -4.18 13.95
N VAL A 385 4.54 -3.04 13.48
CA VAL A 385 4.24 -1.72 14.06
C VAL A 385 2.76 -1.38 13.89
N LEU A 386 2.19 -1.66 12.71
CA LEU A 386 0.78 -1.38 12.44
C LEU A 386 -0.14 -2.23 13.33
N TYR A 387 0.17 -3.52 13.50
CA TYR A 387 -0.57 -4.41 14.39
C TYR A 387 -0.45 -3.98 15.85
N GLN A 388 0.75 -3.59 16.30
CA GLN A 388 0.90 -2.99 17.64
C GLN A 388 0.00 -1.77 17.81
N GLN A 389 0.01 -0.84 16.85
CA GLN A 389 -0.80 0.39 16.90
C GLN A 389 -2.30 0.13 16.86
N ILE A 390 -2.77 -0.91 16.17
CA ILE A 390 -4.18 -1.35 16.21
C ILE A 390 -4.56 -1.72 17.65
N SER A 391 -3.75 -2.55 18.31
CA SER A 391 -4.00 -2.94 19.71
C SER A 391 -3.97 -1.74 20.65
N GLU A 392 -2.97 -0.86 20.52
CA GLU A 392 -2.87 0.35 21.36
C GLU A 392 -4.08 1.28 21.17
N SER A 393 -4.57 1.41 19.93
CA SER A 393 -5.78 2.17 19.62
C SER A 393 -7.01 1.56 20.32
N VAL A 394 -7.20 0.24 20.21
CA VAL A 394 -8.32 -0.46 20.85
C VAL A 394 -8.24 -0.37 22.37
N LEU A 395 -7.07 -0.65 22.97
CA LEU A 395 -6.88 -0.55 24.42
C LEU A 395 -7.13 0.87 24.95
N LYS A 396 -6.77 1.90 24.18
CA LYS A 396 -7.09 3.29 24.53
C LYS A 396 -8.60 3.55 24.50
N SER A 397 -9.32 3.05 23.50
CA SER A 397 -10.77 3.15 23.41
C SER A 397 -11.47 2.39 24.54
N MET A 398 -11.04 1.16 24.83
CA MET A 398 -11.51 0.34 25.95
C MET A 398 -11.39 1.08 27.29
N ARG A 399 -10.23 1.69 27.59
CA ARG A 399 -10.05 2.53 28.79
C ARG A 399 -11.00 3.73 28.85
N THR A 400 -11.30 4.32 27.69
CA THR A 400 -12.22 5.47 27.61
C THR A 400 -13.67 5.04 27.84
N ALA A 401 -14.02 3.83 27.40
CA ALA A 401 -15.34 3.23 27.61
C ALA A 401 -15.51 2.55 28.98
N GLU A 402 -14.46 2.50 29.80
CA GLU A 402 -14.43 1.73 31.06
C GLU A 402 -14.75 0.23 30.86
N GLU A 403 -14.40 -0.33 29.70
CA GLU A 403 -14.61 -1.73 29.34
C GLU A 403 -13.27 -2.48 29.32
N THR A 404 -13.22 -3.66 29.93
CA THR A 404 -12.01 -4.50 30.02
C THR A 404 -12.16 -5.84 29.31
N ASN A 405 -13.40 -6.28 29.07
CA ASN A 405 -13.71 -7.47 28.30
C ASN A 405 -13.63 -7.17 26.80
N LEU A 406 -12.84 -7.97 26.07
CA LEU A 406 -12.62 -7.74 24.65
C LEU A 406 -13.90 -7.92 23.83
N HIS A 407 -14.64 -9.01 24.03
CA HIS A 407 -15.84 -9.30 23.26
C HIS A 407 -16.91 -8.24 23.48
N ALA A 408 -17.16 -7.83 24.73
CA ALA A 408 -18.12 -6.77 25.06
C ALA A 408 -17.76 -5.46 24.33
N PHE A 409 -16.48 -5.07 24.35
CA PHE A 409 -16.03 -3.90 23.59
C PHE A 409 -16.26 -4.04 22.08
N LEU A 410 -15.96 -5.21 21.51
CA LEU A 410 -16.09 -5.44 20.08
C LEU A 410 -17.55 -5.43 19.59
N GLN A 411 -18.49 -5.88 20.41
CA GLN A 411 -19.93 -5.84 20.10
C GLN A 411 -20.47 -4.41 19.99
N ASP A 412 -19.95 -3.49 20.80
CA ASP A 412 -20.40 -2.10 20.84
C ASP A 412 -19.58 -1.15 19.95
N HIS A 413 -18.58 -1.66 19.23
CA HIS A 413 -17.67 -0.83 18.40
C HIS A 413 -18.01 -0.89 16.90
N ASP A 414 -18.15 0.28 16.27
CA ASP A 414 -18.64 0.43 14.89
C ASP A 414 -17.89 -0.38 13.83
N LEU A 415 -16.58 -0.58 14.02
CA LEU A 415 -15.72 -1.31 13.08
C LEU A 415 -15.72 -2.84 13.26
N THR A 416 -16.42 -3.35 14.28
CA THR A 416 -16.33 -4.78 14.66
C THR A 416 -17.66 -5.41 15.03
N SER A 417 -18.70 -4.60 15.31
CA SER A 417 -19.99 -5.05 15.81
C SER A 417 -20.66 -6.14 14.95
N ARG A 418 -20.54 -6.10 13.61
CA ARG A 418 -21.13 -7.14 12.73
C ARG A 418 -20.41 -8.47 12.86
N ALA A 419 -19.10 -8.43 13.12
CA ALA A 419 -18.26 -9.62 13.19
C ALA A 419 -18.12 -10.19 14.62
N ALA A 420 -18.42 -9.41 15.66
CA ALA A 420 -18.17 -9.80 17.05
C ALA A 420 -18.85 -11.13 17.43
N ASP A 421 -20.09 -11.34 16.99
CA ASP A 421 -20.87 -12.54 17.30
C ASP A 421 -20.26 -13.85 16.75
N TYR A 422 -19.36 -13.78 15.75
CA TYR A 422 -18.62 -14.97 15.29
C TYR A 422 -17.63 -15.48 16.33
N PHE A 423 -17.31 -14.68 17.35
CA PHE A 423 -16.21 -14.91 18.26
C PHE A 423 -16.61 -14.85 19.74
N SER A 424 -17.91 -14.98 20.05
CA SER A 424 -18.45 -14.94 21.42
C SER A 424 -17.70 -15.86 22.38
N ASP A 425 -17.30 -17.05 21.93
CA ASP A 425 -16.65 -18.03 22.79
C ASP A 425 -15.12 -17.89 22.83
N THR A 426 -14.53 -17.20 21.86
CA THR A 426 -13.07 -17.18 21.66
C THR A 426 -12.42 -15.85 22.04
N LEU A 427 -13.18 -14.75 21.98
CA LEU A 427 -12.72 -13.41 22.34
C LEU A 427 -13.35 -12.89 23.64
N ASP A 428 -14.18 -13.69 24.33
CA ASP A 428 -14.72 -13.34 25.65
C ASP A 428 -13.69 -13.57 26.76
N PHE A 429 -12.83 -12.57 26.96
CA PHE A 429 -11.87 -12.52 28.04
C PHE A 429 -11.46 -11.08 28.38
N GLU A 430 -10.98 -10.89 29.60
CA GLU A 430 -10.42 -9.63 30.09
C GLU A 430 -9.03 -9.37 29.49
N VAL A 431 -8.83 -8.20 28.91
CA VAL A 431 -7.53 -7.82 28.31
C VAL A 431 -6.69 -7.04 29.32
N ASP A 432 -5.46 -7.51 29.53
CA ASP A 432 -4.44 -6.75 30.26
C ASP A 432 -4.14 -5.44 29.51
N GLN A 433 -4.20 -4.31 30.22
CA GLN A 433 -3.96 -2.98 29.66
C GLN A 433 -2.47 -2.67 29.45
N SER A 434 -1.58 -3.50 30.00
CA SER A 434 -0.13 -3.33 29.94
C SER A 434 0.55 -4.52 29.26
N LEU A 435 0.30 -4.68 27.96
CA LEU A 435 0.87 -5.77 27.18
C LEU A 435 2.31 -5.50 26.73
N PRO A 436 3.21 -6.50 26.76
CA PRO A 436 4.49 -6.40 26.06
C PRO A 436 4.26 -6.33 24.55
N GLN A 437 5.20 -5.72 23.81
CA GLN A 437 5.05 -5.47 22.37
C GLN A 437 4.60 -6.69 21.57
N ARG A 438 5.20 -7.87 21.81
CA ARG A 438 4.82 -9.12 21.11
C ARG A 438 3.33 -9.44 21.23
N ARG A 439 2.75 -9.22 22.41
CA ARG A 439 1.32 -9.44 22.66
C ARG A 439 0.44 -8.39 21.98
N LEU A 440 0.90 -7.14 21.92
CA LEU A 440 0.23 -6.08 21.14
C LEU A 440 0.19 -6.46 19.65
N VAL A 441 1.28 -7.00 19.10
CA VAL A 441 1.30 -7.46 17.70
C VAL A 441 0.34 -8.65 17.50
N GLU A 442 0.39 -9.65 18.37
CA GLU A 442 -0.50 -10.83 18.28
C GLU A 442 -1.99 -10.44 18.35
N LEU A 443 -2.36 -9.59 19.32
CA LEU A 443 -3.73 -9.08 19.44
C LEU A 443 -4.12 -8.21 18.23
N GLY A 444 -3.19 -7.41 17.71
CA GLY A 444 -3.43 -6.55 16.56
C GLY A 444 -3.74 -7.35 15.31
N ARG A 445 -3.08 -8.50 15.13
CA ARG A 445 -3.37 -9.43 14.04
C ARG A 445 -4.79 -9.98 14.12
N VAL A 446 -5.27 -10.31 15.33
CA VAL A 446 -6.66 -10.73 15.57
C VAL A 446 -7.61 -9.60 15.22
N LEU A 447 -7.42 -8.42 15.82
CA LEU A 447 -8.29 -7.25 15.65
C LEU A 447 -8.41 -6.81 14.18
N GLY A 448 -7.29 -6.73 13.44
CA GLY A 448 -7.33 -6.35 12.03
C GLY A 448 -8.17 -7.30 11.16
N ARG A 449 -8.18 -8.60 11.51
CA ARG A 449 -8.98 -9.62 10.81
C ARG A 449 -10.45 -9.56 11.20
N VAL A 450 -10.77 -9.23 12.46
CA VAL A 450 -12.16 -8.95 12.89
C VAL A 450 -12.72 -7.73 12.17
N VAL A 451 -11.96 -6.63 12.09
CA VAL A 451 -12.33 -5.42 11.32
C VAL A 451 -12.55 -5.76 9.83
N THR A 452 -11.70 -6.60 9.26
CA THR A 452 -11.88 -7.05 7.86
C THR A 452 -13.14 -7.89 7.69
N MET A 453 -13.46 -8.79 8.63
CA MET A 453 -14.69 -9.58 8.58
C MET A 453 -15.93 -8.71 8.67
N ASP A 454 -15.89 -7.66 9.49
CA ASP A 454 -16.99 -6.70 9.62
C ASP A 454 -17.30 -6.02 8.27
N MET A 455 -16.27 -5.61 7.53
CA MET A 455 -16.41 -5.10 6.15
C MET A 455 -16.94 -6.16 5.18
N VAL A 456 -16.52 -7.43 5.31
CA VAL A 456 -16.99 -8.53 4.46
C VAL A 456 -18.48 -8.81 4.70
N ILE A 457 -18.94 -8.75 5.94
CA ILE A 457 -20.36 -8.91 6.27
C ILE A 457 -21.17 -7.78 5.63
N GLU A 458 -20.72 -6.53 5.77
CA GLU A 458 -21.36 -5.38 5.11
C GLU A 458 -21.44 -5.57 3.58
N LEU A 459 -20.35 -6.00 2.94
CA LEU A 459 -20.36 -6.30 1.50
C LEU A 459 -21.41 -7.36 1.14
N GLY A 460 -21.58 -8.38 1.98
CA GLY A 460 -22.61 -9.41 1.83
C GLY A 460 -24.03 -8.85 1.95
N ASP A 461 -24.28 -7.99 2.94
CA ASP A 461 -25.57 -7.33 3.14
C ASP A 461 -25.97 -6.44 1.95
N ARG A 462 -24.97 -5.91 1.23
CA ARG A 462 -25.15 -5.14 -0.01
C ARG A 462 -25.40 -6.01 -1.25
N GLY A 463 -25.51 -7.33 -1.09
CA GLY A 463 -25.89 -8.27 -2.14
C GLY A 463 -24.72 -8.84 -2.95
N PHE A 464 -23.49 -8.75 -2.45
CA PHE A 464 -22.37 -9.47 -3.05
C PHE A 464 -22.60 -10.99 -2.98
N ARG A 465 -21.92 -11.74 -3.85
CA ARG A 465 -22.08 -13.19 -3.98
C ARG A 465 -21.94 -13.94 -2.64
N SER A 466 -23.05 -14.50 -2.16
CA SER A 466 -23.14 -15.12 -0.83
C SER A 466 -22.19 -16.32 -0.63
N ASP A 467 -21.88 -17.05 -1.70
CA ASP A 467 -20.93 -18.16 -1.65
C ASP A 467 -19.48 -17.69 -1.44
N LEU A 468 -19.10 -16.56 -2.04
CA LEU A 468 -17.81 -15.92 -1.80
C LEU A 468 -17.71 -15.37 -0.37
N ILE A 469 -18.77 -14.70 0.10
CA ILE A 469 -18.86 -14.17 1.47
C ILE A 469 -18.73 -15.31 2.48
N SER A 470 -19.55 -16.36 2.37
CA SER A 470 -19.50 -17.50 3.29
C SER A 470 -18.12 -18.16 3.34
N ASN A 471 -17.46 -18.35 2.19
CA ASN A 471 -16.12 -18.93 2.15
C ASN A 471 -15.08 -18.00 2.79
N CYS A 472 -15.15 -16.69 2.53
CA CYS A 472 -14.27 -15.70 3.13
C CYS A 472 -14.40 -15.70 4.66
N LEU A 473 -15.63 -15.64 5.18
CA LEU A 473 -15.88 -15.64 6.63
C LEU A 473 -15.38 -16.91 7.31
N GLN A 474 -15.57 -18.09 6.71
CA GLN A 474 -15.03 -19.35 7.28
C GLN A 474 -13.49 -19.36 7.33
N VAL A 475 -12.83 -18.87 6.28
CA VAL A 475 -11.36 -18.78 6.25
C VAL A 475 -10.86 -17.81 7.33
N PHE A 476 -11.47 -16.63 7.44
CA PHE A 476 -11.07 -15.63 8.43
C PHE A 476 -11.37 -16.05 9.87
N GLN A 477 -12.51 -16.69 10.12
CA GLN A 477 -12.85 -17.24 11.43
C GLN A 477 -11.77 -18.21 11.90
N LYS A 478 -11.39 -19.17 11.07
CA LYS A 478 -10.31 -20.13 11.38
C LYS A 478 -8.96 -19.43 11.62
N ASN A 479 -8.66 -18.38 10.85
CA ASN A 479 -7.43 -17.61 11.04
C ASN A 479 -7.41 -16.89 12.40
N VAL A 480 -8.52 -16.25 12.79
CA VAL A 480 -8.67 -15.59 14.09
C VAL A 480 -8.53 -16.61 15.22
N GLU A 481 -9.21 -17.76 15.14
CA GLU A 481 -9.11 -18.84 16.13
C GLU A 481 -7.67 -19.35 16.31
N GLY A 482 -6.90 -19.48 15.22
CA GLY A 482 -5.50 -19.86 15.27
C GLY A 482 -4.60 -18.80 15.91
N LEU A 483 -4.84 -17.53 15.60
CA LEU A 483 -4.09 -16.41 16.16
C LEU A 483 -4.37 -16.22 17.65
N ILE A 484 -5.64 -16.30 18.07
CA ILE A 484 -5.99 -16.14 19.47
C ILE A 484 -5.46 -17.28 20.33
N THR A 485 -5.43 -18.51 19.80
CA THR A 485 -4.78 -19.64 20.47
C THR A 485 -3.29 -19.35 20.74
N THR A 486 -2.61 -18.63 19.85
CA THR A 486 -1.22 -18.22 20.03
C THR A 486 -1.10 -17.14 21.10
N TYR A 487 -1.98 -16.14 21.06
CA TYR A 487 -2.05 -15.05 22.03
C TYR A 487 -2.30 -15.55 23.47
N GLN A 488 -3.19 -16.54 23.65
CA GLN A 488 -3.52 -17.06 24.98
C GLN A 488 -2.42 -17.95 25.59
N ARG A 489 -1.47 -18.46 24.80
CA ARG A 489 -0.38 -19.31 25.31
C ARG A 489 0.69 -18.50 26.01
N SER A 490 0.97 -18.79 27.29
CA SER A 490 1.92 -18.04 28.14
C SER A 490 3.40 -18.26 27.83
N GLN A 491 3.76 -19.19 26.94
CA GLN A 491 5.15 -19.50 26.64
C GLN A 491 5.74 -18.50 25.64
N SER A 492 6.81 -17.81 26.07
CA SER A 492 7.61 -16.95 25.19
C SER A 492 8.92 -17.64 24.82
N THR A 493 9.29 -17.60 23.54
CA THR A 493 10.66 -17.88 23.09
C THR A 493 11.59 -16.71 23.45
N SER A 494 12.80 -17.05 23.86
CA SER A 494 13.93 -16.13 24.04
C SER A 494 14.97 -16.33 22.94
N VAL A 495 15.75 -15.28 22.65
CA VAL A 495 16.92 -15.41 21.76
C VAL A 495 18.02 -16.13 22.52
N ILE A 496 18.70 -17.06 21.85
CA ILE A 496 19.91 -17.71 22.34
C ILE A 496 21.06 -17.16 21.50
N GLU A 497 21.84 -16.25 22.06
CA GLU A 497 22.92 -15.56 21.33
C GLU A 497 24.10 -16.51 21.05
N ASP A 498 24.49 -17.30 22.06
CA ASP A 498 25.56 -18.31 21.96
C ASP A 498 25.07 -19.63 21.35
N TYR A 499 24.18 -19.59 20.35
CA TYR A 499 23.54 -20.79 19.80
C TYR A 499 24.51 -21.80 19.16
N GLY A 500 25.77 -21.41 18.90
CA GLY A 500 26.75 -22.27 18.24
C GLY A 500 27.34 -23.35 19.15
N ASP A 501 27.42 -23.09 20.45
CA ASP A 501 28.07 -23.99 21.40
C ASP A 501 27.25 -25.25 21.60
N GLY A 502 27.81 -26.41 21.20
CA GLY A 502 27.16 -27.71 21.34
C GLY A 502 25.95 -27.94 20.43
N ALA A 503 25.72 -27.08 19.43
CA ALA A 503 24.60 -27.16 18.49
C ALA A 503 24.94 -27.84 17.16
N ALA A 504 26.18 -28.29 16.97
CA ALA A 504 26.55 -29.05 15.79
C ALA A 504 25.83 -30.41 15.79
N TRP A 505 24.78 -30.54 14.98
CA TRP A 505 23.96 -31.76 14.92
C TRP A 505 24.78 -33.02 14.60
N LEU A 506 25.91 -32.86 13.91
CA LEU A 506 26.83 -33.96 13.56
C LEU A 506 27.47 -34.61 14.79
N ASP A 507 27.69 -33.87 15.88
CA ASP A 507 28.30 -34.40 17.12
C ASP A 507 27.40 -35.41 17.83
N TYR A 508 26.13 -35.52 17.42
CA TYR A 508 25.11 -36.41 17.98
C TYR A 508 24.72 -37.54 17.03
N VAL A 509 25.43 -37.70 15.90
CA VAL A 509 25.26 -38.85 15.01
C VAL A 509 26.23 -39.94 15.47
N ASP A 510 25.69 -41.00 16.05
CA ASP A 510 26.48 -42.21 16.34
C ASP A 510 27.04 -42.79 15.03
N ALA A 511 28.34 -43.13 15.05
CA ALA A 511 29.08 -43.65 13.90
C ALA A 511 28.66 -45.07 13.47
#